data_AF-A0A497SR91-F1
#
_entry.id   AF-A0A497SR91-F1
#
_cell.length_a   1.000
_cell.length_b   1.000
_cell.length_c   1.000
_cell.angle_alpha   90.00
_cell.angle_beta   90.00
_cell.angle_gamma   90.00
#
_symmetry.space_group_name_H-M   'P 1'
#
loop_
_entity.id
_entity.type
_entity.pdbx_description
1 polymer ?
#
loop_
_entity_poly.entity_id
_entity_poly.type
_entity_poly.pdbx_seq_one_letter_code
_entity_poly.pdbx_strand_id
1 'polypeptide(L)'
;MSDSEIISGILTGAGLNLIEKPENSDLLIINTCIVKQPTENKILDRIKEIHKKFPKKKLIISWCLPEAYPNLLNATKRVSLISMHRITEILKIIRNSFKNKPIRLLGNTKIEKVCLPKIRKNKTIDIVWICSGCLGDYSYCGTKLAKGNLISYSHEKTINEIKDAKERGCKEF
;
A
#
# COMPACT_ATOMS: atom_id res chain seq x y z
N MET A 1 4.09 -6.40 4.03
CA MET A 1 4.91 -7.16 3.05
C MET A 1 4.06 -7.55 1.85
N SER A 2 2.97 -8.32 2.05
CA SER A 2 1.98 -8.63 1.00
C SER A 2 1.51 -7.42 0.17
N ASP A 3 1.19 -6.29 0.80
CA ASP A 3 0.68 -5.11 0.07
C ASP A 3 1.69 -4.54 -0.92
N SER A 4 2.98 -4.58 -0.60
CA SER A 4 4.03 -4.14 -1.50
C SER A 4 4.22 -5.11 -2.67
N GLU A 5 3.98 -6.40 -2.47
CA GLU A 5 4.01 -7.42 -3.52
C GLU A 5 2.83 -7.25 -4.47
N ILE A 6 1.65 -6.93 -3.95
CA ILE A 6 0.46 -6.61 -4.74
C ILE A 6 0.70 -5.35 -5.59
N ILE A 7 1.22 -4.27 -4.98
CA ILE A 7 1.59 -3.06 -5.74
C ILE A 7 2.59 -3.43 -6.84
N SER A 8 3.63 -4.19 -6.52
CA SER A 8 4.65 -4.61 -7.49
C SER A 8 4.06 -5.41 -8.66
N GLY A 9 3.11 -6.31 -8.38
CA GLY A 9 2.40 -7.10 -9.39
C GLY A 9 1.51 -6.24 -10.28
N ILE A 10 0.72 -5.32 -9.71
CA ILE A 10 -0.11 -4.39 -10.49
C ILE A 10 0.75 -3.51 -11.40
N LEU A 11 1.88 -2.98 -10.89
CA LEU A 11 2.75 -2.11 -11.66
C LEU A 11 3.45 -2.85 -12.81
N THR A 12 4.00 -4.04 -12.54
CA THR A 12 4.68 -4.85 -13.55
C THR A 12 3.71 -5.34 -14.61
N GLY A 13 2.49 -5.75 -14.21
CA GLY A 13 1.42 -6.12 -15.15
C GLY A 13 0.97 -4.96 -16.05
N ALA A 14 1.19 -3.72 -15.62
CA ALA A 14 0.94 -2.51 -16.43
C ALA A 14 2.17 -2.06 -17.25
N GLY A 15 3.26 -2.84 -17.26
CA GLY A 15 4.48 -2.54 -18.01
C GLY A 15 5.41 -1.52 -17.36
N LEU A 16 5.26 -1.24 -16.06
CA LEU A 16 6.18 -0.36 -15.31
C LEU A 16 7.36 -1.16 -14.75
N ASN A 17 8.54 -0.55 -14.78
CA ASN A 17 9.76 -1.12 -14.21
C ASN A 17 9.90 -0.76 -12.73
N LEU A 18 10.17 -1.77 -11.90
CA LEU A 18 10.52 -1.58 -10.50
C LEU A 18 12.01 -1.28 -10.39
N ILE A 19 12.33 -0.16 -9.74
CA ILE A 19 13.70 0.33 -9.61
C ILE A 19 14.17 0.20 -8.16
N GLU A 20 15.35 -0.40 -7.96
CA GLU A 20 15.90 -0.62 -6.62
C GLU A 20 16.42 0.67 -5.97
N LYS A 21 17.10 1.51 -6.77
CA LYS A 21 17.72 2.75 -6.29
C LYS A 21 16.78 3.94 -6.49
N PRO A 22 16.39 4.66 -5.42
CA PRO A 22 15.53 5.83 -5.54
C PRO A 22 16.03 6.85 -6.56
N GLU A 23 17.35 7.01 -6.69
CA GLU A 23 18.03 7.91 -7.61
C GLU A 23 17.65 7.67 -9.09
N ASN A 24 17.40 6.42 -9.47
CA ASN A 24 17.13 6.02 -10.85
C ASN A 24 15.62 5.93 -11.19
N SER A 25 14.74 6.27 -10.25
CA SER A 25 13.28 6.18 -10.43
C SER A 25 12.63 7.50 -10.88
N ASP A 26 11.55 7.41 -11.66
CA ASP A 26 10.74 8.59 -12.03
C ASP A 26 9.73 9.00 -10.94
N LEU A 27 9.32 8.03 -10.14
CA LEU A 27 8.30 8.16 -9.11
C LEU A 27 8.62 7.24 -7.92
N LEU A 28 8.39 7.75 -6.72
CA LEU A 28 8.57 7.02 -5.47
C LEU A 28 7.22 6.73 -4.83
N ILE A 29 7.05 5.50 -4.32
CA ILE A 29 5.88 5.08 -3.54
C ILE A 29 6.37 4.67 -2.14
N ILE A 30 5.84 5.32 -1.10
CA ILE A 30 6.13 4.98 0.30
C ILE A 30 4.90 4.30 0.90
N ASN A 31 5.05 3.01 1.24
CA ASN A 31 4.03 2.25 1.93
C ASN A 31 4.11 2.47 3.44
N THR A 32 3.03 2.97 4.04
CA THR A 32 3.05 3.44 5.44
C THR A 32 2.27 2.54 6.40
N CYS A 33 2.62 2.57 7.68
CA CYS A 33 1.92 1.89 8.76
C CYS A 33 1.89 2.79 9.99
N ILE A 34 0.74 2.90 10.65
CA ILE A 34 0.55 3.73 11.86
C ILE A 34 0.17 2.92 13.09
N VAL A 35 0.28 1.59 13.04
CA VAL A 35 -0.16 0.71 14.14
C VAL A 35 0.72 0.88 15.39
N LYS A 36 2.00 1.22 15.20
CA LYS A 36 2.96 1.43 16.29
C LYS A 36 3.60 2.82 16.13
N GLN A 37 3.50 3.65 17.17
CA GLN A 37 4.04 5.01 17.17
C GLN A 37 5.54 5.10 16.77
N PRO A 38 6.46 4.21 17.22
CA PRO A 38 7.84 4.24 16.74
C PRO A 38 7.98 4.00 15.22
N THR A 39 7.07 3.23 14.63
CA THR A 39 7.05 2.99 13.17
C THR A 39 6.54 4.21 12.43
N GLU A 40 5.49 4.83 12.96
CA GLU A 40 4.93 6.07 12.43
C GLU A 40 5.98 7.20 12.39
N ASN A 41 6.67 7.44 13.51
CA ASN A 41 7.72 8.47 13.58
C ASN A 41 8.82 8.23 12.53
N LYS A 42 9.32 6.98 12.43
CA LYS A 42 10.31 6.60 11.40
C LYS A 42 9.81 6.86 9.98
N ILE A 43 8.53 6.60 9.71
CA ILE A 43 7.93 6.86 8.40
C ILE A 43 7.86 8.36 8.09
N LEU A 44 7.45 9.17 9.07
CA LEU A 44 7.37 10.63 8.91
C LEU A 44 8.76 11.24 8.65
N ASP A 45 9.76 10.80 9.39
CA ASP A 45 11.14 11.23 9.17
C ASP A 45 11.64 10.79 7.79
N ARG A 46 11.33 9.54 7.39
CA ARG A 46 11.68 9.02 6.08
C ARG A 46 11.02 9.79 4.93
N ILE A 47 9.77 10.23 5.09
CA ILE A 47 9.07 11.08 4.11
C ILE A 47 9.81 12.42 3.97
N LYS A 48 10.16 13.07 5.09
CA LYS A 48 10.91 14.34 5.09
C LYS A 48 12.27 14.19 4.43
N GLU A 49 13.02 13.13 4.75
CA GLU A 49 14.32 12.82 4.15
C GLU A 49 14.21 12.66 2.62
N ILE A 50 13.26 11.84 2.16
CA ILE A 50 13.05 11.59 0.73
C ILE A 50 12.65 12.87 0.01
N HIS A 51 11.76 13.67 0.60
CA HIS A 51 11.34 14.93 0.03
C HIS A 51 12.50 15.93 -0.08
N LYS A 52 13.38 15.99 0.94
CA LYS A 52 14.57 16.84 0.94
C LYS A 52 15.63 16.36 -0.06
N LYS A 53 15.89 15.05 -0.14
CA LYS A 53 16.89 14.47 -1.05
C LYS A 53 16.45 14.51 -2.51
N PHE A 54 15.14 14.41 -2.76
CA PHE A 54 14.58 14.31 -4.11
C PHE A 54 13.42 15.30 -4.34
N PRO A 55 13.66 16.63 -4.25
CA PRO A 55 12.61 17.65 -4.28
C PRO A 55 11.83 17.73 -5.61
N LYS A 56 12.41 17.21 -6.70
CA LYS A 56 11.80 17.16 -8.03
C LYS A 56 11.09 15.83 -8.34
N LYS A 57 11.29 14.78 -7.53
CA LYS A 57 10.68 13.48 -7.79
C LYS A 57 9.22 13.47 -7.34
N LYS A 58 8.40 12.75 -8.10
CA LYS A 58 6.99 12.54 -7.75
C LYS A 58 6.93 11.56 -6.59
N LEU A 59 6.16 11.91 -5.57
CA LEU A 59 6.02 11.10 -4.36
C LEU A 59 4.56 10.71 -4.17
N ILE A 60 4.34 9.41 -3.96
CA ILE A 60 3.06 8.84 -3.54
C ILE A 60 3.23 8.29 -2.13
N ILE A 61 2.36 8.71 -1.22
CA ILE A 61 2.26 8.11 0.11
C ILE A 61 1.03 7.21 0.11
N SER A 62 1.22 5.93 0.41
CA SER A 62 0.16 4.93 0.42
C SER A 62 -0.14 4.41 1.81
N TRP A 63 -1.34 3.84 1.97
CA TRP A 63 -1.74 2.94 3.06
C TRP A 63 -2.31 3.59 4.32
N CYS A 64 -1.82 3.24 5.51
CA CYS A 64 -2.47 3.62 6.77
C CYS A 64 -2.35 5.12 7.09
N LEU A 65 -1.20 5.73 6.83
CA LEU A 65 -0.95 7.14 7.16
C LEU A 65 -1.87 8.11 6.40
N PRO A 66 -2.04 8.02 5.06
CA PRO A 66 -2.92 8.94 4.34
C PRO A 66 -4.40 8.74 4.70
N GLU A 67 -4.80 7.56 5.17
CA GLU A 67 -6.17 7.30 5.62
C GLU A 67 -6.42 7.90 7.01
N ALA A 68 -5.50 7.67 7.96
CA ALA A 68 -5.67 8.11 9.35
C ALA A 68 -5.36 9.61 9.55
N TYR A 69 -4.27 10.10 8.95
CA TYR A 69 -3.77 11.46 9.17
C TYR A 69 -3.50 12.21 7.86
N PRO A 70 -4.51 12.40 6.98
CA PRO A 70 -4.32 13.09 5.71
C PRO A 70 -3.83 14.55 5.90
N ASN A 71 -4.24 15.19 6.99
CA ASN A 71 -3.90 16.58 7.28
C ASN A 71 -2.41 16.79 7.57
N LEU A 72 -1.75 15.80 8.19
CA LEU A 72 -0.32 15.84 8.45
C LEU A 72 0.49 15.91 7.15
N LEU A 73 -0.07 15.40 6.06
CA LEU A 73 0.55 15.35 4.74
C LEU A 73 0.23 16.59 3.89
N ASN A 74 -0.71 17.45 4.32
CA ASN A 74 -1.09 18.67 3.59
C ASN A 74 0.08 19.65 3.42
N ALA A 75 0.99 19.69 4.40
CA ALA A 75 2.17 20.55 4.37
C ALA A 75 3.15 20.16 3.25
N THR A 76 3.11 18.89 2.80
CA THR A 76 4.00 18.41 1.75
C THR A 76 3.37 18.68 0.38
N LYS A 77 3.66 19.84 -0.19
CA LYS A 77 3.22 20.19 -1.55
C LYS A 77 3.72 19.13 -2.55
N ARG A 78 2.87 18.76 -3.52
CA ARG A 78 3.16 17.81 -4.63
C ARG A 78 3.19 16.32 -4.29
N VAL A 79 2.57 15.90 -3.19
CA VAL A 79 2.42 14.48 -2.86
C VAL A 79 1.03 13.98 -3.25
N SER A 80 0.96 12.80 -3.85
CA SER A 80 -0.32 12.11 -4.10
C SER A 80 -0.58 11.09 -2.99
N LEU A 81 -1.83 10.96 -2.56
CA LEU A 81 -2.21 10.11 -1.42
C LEU A 81 -3.13 8.99 -1.88
N ILE A 82 -2.85 7.75 -1.47
CA ILE A 82 -3.71 6.61 -1.77
C ILE A 82 -3.96 5.74 -0.54
N SER A 83 -5.22 5.47 -0.27
CA SER A 83 -5.65 4.54 0.76
C SER A 83 -5.36 3.10 0.36
N MET A 84 -5.15 2.25 1.37
CA MET A 84 -5.04 0.82 1.16
C MET A 84 -6.29 0.16 0.60
N HIS A 85 -7.45 0.76 0.84
CA HIS A 85 -8.71 0.26 0.31
C HIS A 85 -8.77 0.46 -1.21
N ARG A 86 -8.07 1.45 -1.75
CA ARG A 86 -8.09 1.81 -3.17
C ARG A 86 -6.86 1.33 -3.95
N ILE A 87 -6.20 0.26 -3.50
CA ILE A 87 -4.97 -0.26 -4.12
C ILE A 87 -5.09 -0.52 -5.64
N THR A 88 -6.26 -0.93 -6.14
CA THR A 88 -6.51 -1.14 -7.57
C THR A 88 -6.48 0.15 -8.39
N GLU A 89 -6.66 1.32 -7.76
CA GLU A 89 -6.56 2.64 -8.39
C GLU A 89 -5.11 3.17 -8.41
N ILE A 90 -4.10 2.37 -8.04
CA ILE A 90 -2.69 2.82 -8.00
C ILE A 90 -2.20 3.36 -9.37
N LEU A 91 -2.65 2.77 -10.48
CA LEU A 91 -2.29 3.24 -11.82
C LEU A 91 -2.89 4.63 -12.13
N LYS A 92 -4.10 4.90 -11.63
CA LYS A 92 -4.77 6.20 -11.79
C LYS A 92 -4.02 7.29 -11.06
N ILE A 93 -3.56 7.04 -9.83
CA ILE A 93 -2.78 8.02 -9.08
C ILE A 93 -1.42 8.27 -9.73
N ILE A 94 -0.73 7.22 -10.19
CA ILE A 94 0.55 7.35 -10.92
C ILE A 94 0.39 8.22 -12.17
N ARG A 95 -0.62 7.95 -13.01
CA ARG A 95 -0.90 8.75 -14.21
C ARG A 95 -1.12 10.22 -13.90
N ASN A 96 -1.84 10.53 -12.81
CA ASN A 96 -2.09 11.91 -12.40
C ASN A 96 -0.83 12.58 -11.81
N SER A 97 -0.03 11.85 -11.04
CA SER A 97 1.27 12.31 -10.58
C SER A 97 2.18 12.68 -11.75
N PHE A 98 2.20 11.88 -12.84
CA PHE A 98 2.97 12.20 -14.05
C PHE A 98 2.50 13.48 -14.75
N LYS A 99 1.21 13.82 -14.66
CA LYS A 99 0.62 15.07 -15.16
C LYS A 99 0.80 16.26 -14.22
N ASN A 100 1.61 16.13 -13.16
CA ASN A 100 1.79 17.15 -12.12
C ASN A 100 0.48 17.57 -11.42
N LYS A 101 -0.53 16.69 -11.39
CA LYS A 101 -1.80 16.89 -10.71
C LYS A 101 -1.88 15.93 -9.52
N PRO A 102 -1.37 16.29 -8.33
CA PRO A 102 -1.47 15.42 -7.17
C PRO A 102 -2.94 15.23 -6.80
N ILE A 103 -3.36 13.97 -6.66
CA ILE A 103 -4.72 13.60 -6.27
C ILE A 103 -4.70 12.82 -4.95
N ARG A 104 -5.87 12.75 -4.31
CA ARG A 104 -6.11 12.00 -3.08
C ARG A 104 -7.19 10.97 -3.35
N LEU A 105 -6.84 9.70 -3.19
CA LEU A 105 -7.77 8.57 -3.29
C LEU A 105 -7.89 7.96 -1.91
N LEU A 106 -8.77 8.54 -1.08
CA LEU A 106 -8.98 8.15 0.32
C LEU A 106 -10.36 7.49 0.50
N GLY A 107 -10.56 6.90 1.67
CA GLY A 107 -11.84 6.31 2.05
C GLY A 107 -12.00 4.86 1.62
N ASN A 108 -13.00 4.22 2.23
CA ASN A 108 -13.22 2.79 2.13
C ASN A 108 -13.88 2.36 0.83
N THR A 109 -13.42 1.21 0.34
CA THR A 109 -14.05 0.40 -0.70
C THR A 109 -14.08 -1.04 -0.21
N LYS A 110 -14.99 -1.85 -0.75
CA LYS A 110 -15.10 -3.28 -0.42
C LYS A 110 -14.18 -4.14 -1.30
N ILE A 111 -12.96 -3.70 -1.51
CA ILE A 111 -11.99 -4.45 -2.33
C ILE A 111 -11.37 -5.55 -1.47
N GLU A 112 -11.46 -6.78 -1.98
CA GLU A 112 -10.73 -7.93 -1.46
C GLU A 112 -9.36 -7.98 -2.13
N LYS A 113 -8.31 -8.17 -1.33
CA LYS A 113 -6.93 -8.18 -1.82
C LYS A 113 -6.46 -9.54 -2.34
N VAL A 114 -7.25 -10.59 -2.09
CA VAL A 114 -7.03 -11.93 -2.63
C VAL A 114 -7.18 -11.94 -4.15
N CYS A 115 -6.41 -12.78 -4.83
CA CYS A 115 -6.36 -12.91 -6.28
C CYS A 115 -5.91 -11.64 -7.03
N LEU A 116 -5.40 -10.62 -6.33
CA LEU A 116 -4.76 -9.50 -6.99
C LEU A 116 -3.37 -9.90 -7.50
N PRO A 117 -2.90 -9.33 -8.63
CA PRO A 117 -1.57 -9.60 -9.14
C PRO A 117 -0.50 -9.27 -8.09
N LYS A 118 0.41 -10.22 -7.83
CA LYS A 118 1.49 -10.03 -6.86
C LYS A 118 2.81 -10.59 -7.36
N ILE A 119 3.90 -9.88 -7.06
CA ILE A 119 5.27 -10.38 -7.23
C ILE A 119 5.79 -10.76 -5.86
N ARG A 120 5.88 -12.07 -5.62
CA ARG A 120 6.35 -12.63 -4.35
C ARG A 120 7.85 -12.39 -4.21
N LYS A 121 8.27 -11.83 -3.08
CA LYS A 121 9.69 -11.66 -2.75
C LYS A 121 10.30 -12.95 -2.22
N ASN A 122 9.52 -13.76 -1.52
CA ASN A 122 9.91 -15.07 -1.05
C ASN A 122 9.24 -16.14 -1.93
N LYS A 123 10.03 -17.13 -2.39
CA LYS A 123 9.51 -18.23 -3.21
C LYS A 123 8.79 -19.31 -2.39
N THR A 124 9.15 -19.44 -1.11
CA THR A 124 8.67 -20.51 -0.22
C THR A 124 7.45 -20.09 0.59
N ILE A 125 7.39 -18.82 0.99
CA ILE A 125 6.36 -18.29 1.90
C ILE A 125 5.47 -17.32 1.14
N ASP A 126 4.16 -17.54 1.22
CA ASP A 126 3.16 -16.57 0.77
C ASP A 126 2.43 -15.94 1.95
N ILE A 127 1.87 -14.75 1.77
CA ILE A 127 1.04 -14.10 2.79
C ILE A 127 -0.35 -13.91 2.21
N VAL A 128 -1.29 -14.72 2.68
CA VAL A 128 -2.68 -14.71 2.22
C VAL A 128 -3.56 -13.91 3.17
N TRP A 129 -4.27 -12.93 2.63
CA TRP A 129 -5.24 -12.15 3.40
C TRP A 129 -6.55 -12.91 3.55
N ILE A 130 -7.03 -13.07 4.78
CA ILE A 130 -8.36 -13.64 5.08
C ILE A 130 -9.39 -12.57 5.44
N CYS A 131 -8.92 -11.40 5.89
CA CYS A 131 -9.78 -10.28 6.30
C CYS A 131 -8.98 -8.96 6.31
N SER A 132 -9.69 -7.85 6.47
CA SER A 132 -9.14 -6.54 6.78
C SER A 132 -9.96 -5.84 7.85
N GLY A 133 -9.36 -4.94 8.63
CA GLY A 133 -10.06 -4.21 9.69
C GLY A 133 -10.05 -4.91 11.04
N CYS A 134 -10.80 -4.37 12.00
CA CYS A 134 -10.94 -4.91 13.35
C CYS A 134 -12.33 -4.63 13.93
N LEU A 135 -12.85 -5.52 14.78
CA LEU A 135 -14.09 -5.27 15.55
C LEU A 135 -13.84 -4.43 16.80
N GLY A 136 -12.63 -4.47 17.38
CA GLY A 136 -12.30 -3.75 18.59
C GLY A 136 -12.39 -2.24 18.45
N ASP A 137 -12.74 -1.58 19.54
CA ASP A 137 -12.87 -0.12 19.65
C ASP A 137 -12.05 0.38 20.85
N TYR A 138 -10.74 0.13 20.78
CA TYR A 138 -9.81 0.52 21.84
C TYR A 138 -9.24 1.90 21.55
N SER A 139 -9.24 2.77 22.56
CA SER A 139 -8.78 4.16 22.47
C SER A 139 -7.34 4.33 21.95
N TYR A 140 -6.48 3.33 22.15
CA TYR A 140 -5.08 3.34 21.71
C TYR A 140 -4.84 2.71 20.33
N CYS A 141 -5.86 2.12 19.69
CA CYS A 141 -5.66 1.25 18.54
C CYS A 141 -5.66 1.99 17.19
N GLY A 142 -4.47 2.22 16.63
CA GLY A 142 -4.32 2.77 15.27
C GLY A 142 -4.87 1.88 14.15
N THR A 143 -5.11 0.59 14.40
CA THR A 143 -5.65 -0.34 13.39
C THR A 143 -7.06 0.03 12.97
N LYS A 144 -7.93 0.42 13.91
CA LYS A 144 -9.32 0.79 13.61
C LYS A 144 -9.37 2.10 12.81
N LEU A 145 -8.54 3.06 13.19
CA LEU A 145 -8.40 4.34 12.48
C LEU A 145 -7.93 4.16 11.04
N ALA A 146 -6.94 3.28 10.83
CA ALA A 146 -6.42 3.03 9.50
C ALA A 146 -7.34 2.13 8.67
N LYS A 147 -7.74 0.96 9.22
CA LYS A 147 -8.39 -0.14 8.47
C LYS A 147 -9.90 -0.20 8.58
N GLY A 148 -10.50 0.56 9.49
CA GLY A 148 -11.94 0.53 9.73
C GLY A 148 -12.44 -0.79 10.32
N ASN A 149 -13.75 -1.01 10.15
CA ASN A 149 -14.44 -2.20 10.63
C ASN A 149 -13.96 -3.47 9.93
N LEU A 150 -14.08 -4.60 10.65
CA LEU A 150 -13.74 -5.91 10.11
C LEU A 150 -14.57 -6.22 8.84
N ILE A 151 -13.88 -6.63 7.80
CA ILE A 151 -14.42 -7.16 6.56
C ILE A 151 -13.70 -8.49 6.31
N SER A 152 -14.44 -9.59 6.39
CA SER A 152 -13.96 -10.91 6.00
C SER A 152 -13.94 -11.03 4.48
N TYR A 153 -12.92 -11.70 3.95
CA TYR A 153 -12.83 -11.97 2.52
C TYR A 153 -13.55 -13.27 2.16
N SER A 154 -13.98 -13.38 0.90
CA SER A 154 -14.62 -14.57 0.38
C SER A 154 -13.75 -15.81 0.59
N HIS A 155 -14.38 -16.84 1.15
CA HIS A 155 -13.77 -18.14 1.38
C HIS A 155 -13.24 -18.74 0.08
N GLU A 156 -14.02 -18.70 -0.99
CA GLU A 156 -13.65 -19.25 -2.30
C GLU A 156 -12.41 -18.57 -2.88
N LYS A 157 -12.35 -17.24 -2.84
CA LYS A 157 -11.19 -16.49 -3.35
C LYS A 157 -9.94 -16.72 -2.50
N THR A 158 -10.11 -16.83 -1.19
CA THR A 158 -9.01 -17.16 -0.27
C THR A 158 -8.43 -18.54 -0.58
N ILE A 159 -9.28 -19.54 -0.81
CA ILE A 159 -8.85 -20.89 -1.23
C ILE A 159 -8.13 -20.84 -2.57
N ASN A 160 -8.68 -20.10 -3.55
CA ASN A 160 -8.08 -20.00 -4.87
C ASN A 160 -6.70 -19.35 -4.82
N GLU A 161 -6.51 -18.33 -3.99
CA GLU A 161 -5.21 -17.71 -3.73
C GLU A 161 -4.19 -18.72 -3.16
N ILE A 162 -4.59 -19.54 -2.19
CA ILE A 162 -3.73 -20.57 -1.59
C ILE A 162 -3.37 -21.64 -2.63
N LYS A 163 -4.34 -22.07 -3.45
CA LYS A 163 -4.10 -23.06 -4.52
C LYS A 163 -3.09 -22.53 -5.55
N ASP A 164 -3.29 -21.30 -6.05
CA ASP A 164 -2.33 -20.64 -6.96
C ASP A 164 -0.93 -20.55 -6.35
N ALA A 165 -0.85 -20.18 -5.07
CA ALA A 165 0.41 -20.08 -4.35
C ALA A 165 1.13 -21.43 -4.22
N LYS A 166 0.38 -22.50 -3.92
CA LYS A 166 0.91 -23.87 -3.86
C LYS A 166 1.41 -24.34 -5.22
N GLU A 167 0.66 -24.10 -6.29
CA GLU A 167 1.08 -24.42 -7.67
C GLU A 167 2.36 -23.69 -8.07
N ARG A 168 2.55 -22.46 -7.58
CA ARG A 168 3.77 -21.66 -7.78
C ARG A 168 4.94 -22.06 -6.85
N GLY A 169 4.79 -23.12 -6.07
CA GLY A 169 5.86 -23.72 -5.27
C GLY A 169 5.96 -23.21 -3.82
N CYS A 170 4.99 -22.43 -3.35
CA CYS A 170 4.95 -22.02 -1.93
C CYS A 170 4.62 -23.22 -1.03
N LYS A 171 5.28 -23.29 0.12
CA LYS A 171 5.16 -24.35 1.12
C LYS A 171 4.52 -23.86 2.42
N GLU A 172 4.51 -22.55 2.65
CA GLU A 172 3.99 -21.89 3.86
C GLU A 172 3.08 -20.72 3.44
N PHE A 173 2.02 -20.46 4.22
CA PHE A 173 0.96 -19.48 3.94
C PHE A 173 0.55 -18.71 5.21
#